data_AF-A0A1I1V960-F1
#
_entry.id   AF-A0A1I1V960-F1
#
_cell.length_a   1.000
_cell.length_b   1.000
_cell.length_c   1.000
_cell.angle_alpha   90.00
_cell.angle_beta   90.00
_cell.angle_gamma   90.00
#
_symmetry.space_group_name_H-M   'P 1'
#
loop_
_entity.id
_entity.type
_entity.pdbx_description
1 polymer ?
#
loop_
_entity_poly.entity_id
_entity_poly.type
_entity_poly.pdbx_seq_one_letter_code
_entity_poly.pdbx_strand_id
1 'polypeptide(L)'
;MEPMELKPRPRRDRTPSSPILLRRLAQADSDLEVPIDVEVVTPPPADAPEGFRERLALALGTTDARLLDAAERGYKGTWTSVQAYLVDRLALTMGPNFAEALASRPPEELLRTYCGDERLVWSIAVSEAQVMVFELPRESSRAAAIAARLFPDDPDLLV
;
A
#
# COMPACT_ATOMS: atom_id res chain seq x y z
N MET A 1 -67.74 60.02 -11.87
CA MET A 1 -66.84 58.85 -11.75
C MET A 1 -66.09 59.04 -10.45
N GLU A 2 -66.67 58.49 -9.38
CA GLU A 2 -66.21 58.70 -8.00
C GLU A 2 -65.11 57.70 -7.61
N PRO A 3 -64.13 58.11 -6.78
CA PRO A 3 -63.07 57.25 -6.29
C PRO A 3 -63.56 56.36 -5.12
N MET A 4 -63.36 55.05 -5.22
CA MET A 4 -63.65 54.11 -4.12
C MET A 4 -62.52 54.10 -3.10
N GLU A 5 -62.80 54.67 -1.93
CA GLU A 5 -62.00 54.55 -0.71
C GLU A 5 -62.02 53.12 -0.15
N LEU A 6 -60.85 52.49 -0.05
CA LEU A 6 -60.67 51.25 0.72
C LEU A 6 -60.37 51.59 2.19
N LYS A 7 -61.32 51.30 3.06
CA LYS A 7 -61.20 51.41 4.53
C LYS A 7 -60.08 50.49 5.08
N PRO A 8 -59.21 50.98 5.98
CA PRO A 8 -58.20 50.17 6.65
C PRO A 8 -58.80 49.36 7.81
N ARG A 9 -58.31 48.13 8.01
CA ARG A 9 -58.56 47.32 9.22
C ARG A 9 -57.25 46.90 9.89
N PRO A 10 -57.26 46.69 11.22
CA PRO A 10 -56.20 47.13 12.11
C PRO A 10 -55.09 46.09 12.36
N ARG A 11 -53.90 46.64 12.69
CA ARG A 11 -52.72 45.93 13.22
C ARG A 11 -53.07 45.17 14.51
N ARG A 12 -52.59 43.94 14.61
CA ARG A 12 -52.24 43.32 15.89
C ARG A 12 -50.74 43.09 15.92
N ASP A 13 -50.10 43.89 16.75
CA ASP A 13 -48.71 43.75 17.17
C ASP A 13 -48.50 42.50 18.04
N ARG A 14 -47.22 42.12 18.12
CA ARG A 14 -46.52 41.30 19.12
C ARG A 14 -46.15 39.87 18.70
N THR A 15 -45.02 39.76 17.99
CA THR A 15 -43.89 38.94 18.45
C THR A 15 -43.36 39.52 19.79
N PRO A 16 -42.84 38.72 20.75
CA PRO A 16 -41.68 37.86 20.48
C PRO A 16 -41.67 36.51 21.23
N SER A 17 -41.09 35.50 20.60
CA SER A 17 -40.06 34.64 21.22
C SER A 17 -39.78 33.46 20.30
N SER A 18 -38.68 33.56 19.57
CA SER A 18 -37.98 32.41 19.03
C SER A 18 -37.71 31.39 20.15
N PRO A 19 -37.85 30.11 19.84
CA PRO A 19 -36.65 29.29 19.86
C PRO A 19 -36.51 28.52 18.54
N ILE A 20 -36.14 29.22 17.46
CA ILE A 20 -35.46 28.62 16.31
C ILE A 20 -34.00 28.32 16.73
N LEU A 21 -33.80 27.62 17.85
CA LEU A 21 -32.49 27.20 18.37
C LEU A 21 -32.58 25.90 19.20
N LEU A 22 -33.64 25.10 19.03
CA LEU A 22 -33.80 23.80 19.70
C LEU A 22 -34.27 22.69 18.76
N ARG A 23 -34.18 22.88 17.44
CA ARG A 23 -34.45 21.85 16.42
C ARG A 23 -33.15 21.33 15.78
N ARG A 24 -32.08 21.21 16.58
CA ARG A 24 -30.76 20.73 16.16
C ARG A 24 -30.33 19.40 16.79
N LEU A 25 -31.25 18.62 17.39
CA LEU A 25 -30.89 17.34 18.03
C LEU A 25 -31.87 16.19 17.74
N ALA A 26 -32.77 16.32 16.76
CA ALA A 26 -33.74 15.27 16.43
C ALA A 26 -33.88 15.06 14.91
N GLN A 27 -32.85 15.40 14.13
CA GLN A 27 -32.72 14.84 12.79
C GLN A 27 -31.87 13.59 12.98
N ALA A 28 -32.58 12.46 13.07
CA ALA A 28 -32.06 11.13 13.27
C ALA A 28 -30.79 10.92 12.46
N ASP A 29 -29.79 10.34 13.12
CA ASP A 29 -28.68 9.63 12.50
C ASP A 29 -29.18 8.95 11.24
N SER A 30 -28.88 9.56 10.09
CA SER A 30 -29.00 8.85 8.84
C SER A 30 -27.89 7.82 8.94
N ASP A 31 -28.28 6.62 9.37
CA ASP A 31 -27.46 5.42 9.42
C ASP A 31 -26.82 5.30 8.04
N LEU A 32 -25.60 5.83 7.92
CA LEU A 32 -24.84 5.78 6.70
C LEU A 32 -24.37 4.33 6.67
N GLU A 33 -25.20 3.45 6.13
CA GLU A 33 -24.83 2.08 5.80
C GLU A 33 -23.74 2.17 4.74
N VAL A 34 -22.50 2.41 5.19
CA VAL A 34 -21.31 2.25 4.36
C VAL A 34 -21.21 0.75 4.15
N PRO A 35 -21.36 0.25 2.92
CA PRO A 35 -21.12 -1.16 2.64
C PRO A 35 -19.65 -1.42 2.98
N ILE A 36 -19.41 -2.08 4.12
CA ILE A 36 -18.10 -2.62 4.45
C ILE A 36 -17.94 -3.81 3.53
N ASP A 37 -17.17 -3.63 2.46
CA ASP A 37 -16.71 -4.74 1.66
C ASP A 37 -15.75 -5.56 2.54
N VAL A 38 -16.24 -6.69 3.04
CA VAL A 38 -15.43 -7.61 3.83
C VAL A 38 -14.53 -8.34 2.84
N GLU A 39 -13.39 -7.72 2.53
CA GLU A 39 -12.36 -8.34 1.71
C GLU A 39 -11.87 -9.61 2.44
N VAL A 40 -11.99 -10.76 1.77
CA VAL A 40 -11.44 -12.02 2.26
C VAL A 40 -9.93 -11.94 2.17
N VAL A 41 -9.30 -11.56 3.29
CA VAL A 41 -7.84 -11.50 3.39
C VAL A 41 -7.28 -12.91 3.41
N THR A 42 -6.47 -13.26 2.40
CA THR A 42 -5.68 -14.49 2.44
C THR A 42 -4.73 -14.45 3.62
N PRO A 43 -4.60 -15.55 4.40
CA PRO A 43 -3.65 -15.58 5.50
C PRO A 43 -2.25 -15.29 4.96
N PRO A 44 -1.45 -14.47 5.68
CA PRO A 44 -0.11 -14.15 5.23
C PRO A 44 0.75 -15.43 5.15
N PRO A 45 1.82 -15.43 4.35
CA PRO A 45 2.75 -16.55 4.28
C PRO A 45 3.24 -16.96 5.69
N ALA A 46 3.46 -18.26 5.93
CA ALA A 46 3.73 -18.80 7.27
C ALA A 46 4.91 -18.12 8.01
N ASP A 47 5.90 -17.62 7.27
CA ASP A 47 7.09 -16.93 7.80
C ASP A 47 7.05 -15.40 7.59
N ALA A 48 5.86 -14.86 7.34
CA ALA A 48 5.68 -13.42 7.15
C ALA A 48 5.70 -12.69 8.51
N PRO A 49 6.43 -11.56 8.62
CA PRO A 49 6.42 -10.76 9.84
C PRO A 49 5.06 -10.11 10.09
N GLU A 50 4.85 -9.64 11.33
CA GLU A 50 3.65 -8.88 11.69
C GLU A 50 3.48 -7.64 10.78
N GLY A 51 2.24 -7.41 10.37
CA GLY A 51 1.89 -6.31 9.46
C GLY A 51 2.41 -6.51 8.03
N PHE A 52 2.73 -7.74 7.61
CA PHE A 52 3.28 -8.05 6.28
C PHE A 52 2.59 -7.31 5.13
N ARG A 53 1.27 -7.43 5.03
CA ARG A 53 0.49 -6.85 3.91
C ARG A 53 0.42 -5.33 3.99
N GLU A 54 0.39 -4.77 5.19
CA GLU A 54 0.44 -3.32 5.42
C GLU A 54 1.81 -2.75 5.00
N ARG A 55 2.91 -3.38 5.41
CA ARG A 55 4.27 -2.99 4.99
C ARG A 55 4.42 -3.04 3.48
N LEU A 56 3.86 -4.07 2.83
CA LEU A 56 3.87 -4.21 1.38
C LEU A 56 3.06 -3.11 0.69
N ALA A 57 1.87 -2.80 1.20
CA ALA A 57 1.03 -1.71 0.71
C ALA A 57 1.70 -0.34 0.84
N LEU A 58 2.34 -0.07 1.98
CA LEU A 58 3.10 1.16 2.21
C LEU A 58 4.30 1.27 1.29
N ALA A 59 5.10 0.21 1.15
CA ALA A 59 6.28 0.21 0.28
C ALA A 59 5.93 0.42 -1.20
N LEU A 60 4.82 -0.15 -1.66
CA LEU A 60 4.34 0.01 -3.04
C LEU A 60 3.46 1.24 -3.25
N GLY A 61 3.12 1.97 -2.18
CA GLY A 61 2.22 3.12 -2.23
C GLY A 61 0.87 2.79 -2.88
N THR A 62 0.30 1.62 -2.58
CA THR A 62 -0.91 1.12 -3.27
C THR A 62 -1.78 0.28 -2.35
N THR A 63 -3.09 0.30 -2.60
CA THR A 63 -4.07 -0.61 -2.02
C THR A 63 -4.68 -1.55 -3.06
N ASP A 64 -4.15 -1.57 -4.30
CA ASP A 64 -4.60 -2.51 -5.34
C ASP A 64 -4.30 -3.96 -4.92
N ALA A 65 -5.34 -4.69 -4.50
CA ALA A 65 -5.26 -6.07 -4.07
C ALA A 65 -4.56 -6.98 -5.08
N ARG A 66 -4.76 -6.77 -6.39
CA ARG A 66 -4.12 -7.60 -7.43
C ARG A 66 -2.62 -7.40 -7.51
N LEU A 67 -2.16 -6.16 -7.26
CA LEU A 67 -0.73 -5.86 -7.23
C LEU A 67 -0.09 -6.38 -5.95
N LEU A 68 -0.79 -6.24 -4.82
CA LEU A 68 -0.36 -6.77 -3.53
C LEU A 68 -0.26 -8.30 -3.55
N ASP A 69 -1.26 -8.99 -4.10
CA ASP A 69 -1.21 -10.46 -4.27
C ASP A 69 -0.07 -10.89 -5.18
N ALA A 70 0.22 -10.12 -6.23
CA ALA A 70 1.34 -10.41 -7.13
C ALA A 70 2.69 -10.24 -6.43
N ALA A 71 2.85 -9.18 -5.64
CA ALA A 71 4.04 -8.95 -4.87
C ALA A 71 4.20 -9.99 -3.74
N GLU A 72 3.12 -10.35 -3.06
CA GLU A 72 3.10 -11.38 -2.02
C GLU A 72 3.54 -12.74 -2.54
N ARG A 73 3.12 -13.15 -3.76
CA ARG A 73 3.62 -14.36 -4.41
C ARG A 73 5.13 -14.35 -4.68
N GLY A 74 5.74 -13.17 -4.73
CA GLY A 74 7.18 -12.99 -4.88
C GLY A 74 7.96 -13.18 -3.58
N TYR A 75 7.30 -13.25 -2.41
CA TYR A 75 7.97 -13.31 -1.11
C TYR A 75 8.87 -14.53 -0.95
N LYS A 76 10.12 -14.31 -0.51
CA LYS A 76 11.15 -15.35 -0.31
C LYS A 76 11.57 -15.52 1.15
N GLY A 77 10.92 -14.83 2.08
CA GLY A 77 11.26 -14.87 3.50
C GLY A 77 11.95 -13.61 4.01
N THR A 78 12.35 -13.66 5.28
CA THR A 78 13.14 -12.63 5.93
C THR A 78 14.62 -13.00 5.97
N TRP A 79 15.48 -12.00 5.74
CA TRP A 79 16.92 -12.14 5.65
C TRP A 79 17.60 -11.02 6.43
N THR A 80 18.87 -11.20 6.81
CA THR A 80 19.64 -10.13 7.47
C THR A 80 19.93 -8.96 6.54
N SER A 81 20.03 -9.22 5.23
CA SER A 81 20.13 -8.24 4.17
C SER A 81 19.78 -8.87 2.83
N VAL A 82 19.53 -8.05 1.80
CA VAL A 82 19.40 -8.54 0.41
C VAL A 82 20.68 -9.26 -0.03
N GLN A 83 21.83 -8.75 0.36
CA GLN A 83 23.12 -9.37 0.06
C GLN A 83 23.20 -10.80 0.63
N ALA A 84 22.75 -11.03 1.87
CA ALA A 84 22.75 -12.37 2.46
C ALA A 84 21.90 -13.35 1.65
N TYR A 85 20.72 -12.91 1.20
CA TYR A 85 19.89 -13.68 0.28
C TYR A 85 20.61 -13.97 -1.04
N LEU A 86 21.22 -12.97 -1.69
CA LEU A 86 21.92 -13.15 -2.96
C LEU A 86 23.09 -14.13 -2.85
N VAL A 87 23.88 -14.03 -1.77
CA VAL A 87 24.99 -14.94 -1.49
C VAL A 87 24.48 -16.38 -1.35
N ASP A 88 23.42 -16.59 -0.57
CA ASP A 88 22.81 -17.93 -0.41
C ASP A 88 22.38 -18.51 -1.76
N ARG A 89 21.66 -17.72 -2.57
CA ARG A 89 21.13 -18.17 -3.87
C ARG A 89 22.23 -18.47 -4.89
N LEU A 90 23.27 -17.64 -4.93
CA LEU A 90 24.42 -17.85 -5.80
C LEU A 90 25.27 -19.04 -5.33
N ALA A 91 25.47 -19.20 -4.01
CA ALA A 91 26.19 -20.33 -3.44
C ALA A 91 25.48 -21.67 -3.68
N LEU A 92 24.14 -21.69 -3.67
CA LEU A 92 23.37 -22.88 -4.08
C LEU A 92 23.63 -23.30 -5.53
N THR A 93 24.00 -22.36 -6.40
CA THR A 93 24.26 -22.62 -7.83
C THR A 93 25.73 -22.95 -8.11
N MET A 94 26.66 -22.21 -7.48
CA MET A 94 28.10 -22.33 -7.72
C MET A 94 28.81 -23.30 -6.76
N GLY A 95 28.17 -23.64 -5.64
CA GLY A 95 28.70 -24.45 -4.56
C GLY A 95 28.99 -23.62 -3.29
N PRO A 96 28.85 -24.24 -2.10
CA PRO A 96 28.94 -23.53 -0.82
C PRO A 96 30.32 -22.92 -0.54
N ASN A 97 31.37 -23.46 -1.16
CA ASN A 97 32.75 -22.97 -1.01
C ASN A 97 32.95 -21.54 -1.53
N PHE A 98 32.01 -21.01 -2.33
CA PHE A 98 32.06 -19.65 -2.85
C PHE A 98 31.35 -18.63 -1.97
N ALA A 99 30.64 -19.05 -0.92
CA ALA A 99 29.81 -18.15 -0.10
C ALA A 99 30.63 -16.99 0.51
N GLU A 100 31.83 -17.29 1.04
CA GLU A 100 32.72 -16.27 1.63
C GLU A 100 33.23 -15.27 0.59
N ALA A 101 33.64 -15.78 -0.58
CA ALA A 101 34.07 -14.93 -1.69
C ALA A 101 32.93 -14.02 -2.18
N LEU A 102 31.72 -14.56 -2.30
CA LEU A 102 30.53 -13.80 -2.70
C LEU A 102 30.16 -12.75 -1.65
N ALA A 103 30.24 -13.06 -0.35
CA ALA A 103 29.95 -12.12 0.72
C ALA A 103 30.88 -10.90 0.76
N SER A 104 32.07 -11.00 0.18
CA SER A 104 33.00 -9.86 0.06
C SER A 104 32.69 -8.90 -1.09
N ARG A 105 31.77 -9.27 -2.00
CA ARG A 105 31.44 -8.45 -3.17
C ARG A 105 30.42 -7.35 -2.84
N PRO A 106 30.42 -6.23 -3.58
CA PRO A 106 29.38 -5.21 -3.48
C PRO A 106 27.98 -5.81 -3.77
N PRO A 107 26.94 -5.43 -2.99
CA PRO A 107 25.57 -5.91 -3.21
C PRO A 107 25.07 -5.70 -4.64
N GLU A 108 25.43 -4.58 -5.26
CA GLU A 108 25.02 -4.20 -6.62
C GLU A 108 25.61 -5.14 -7.68
N GLU A 109 26.83 -5.65 -7.45
CA GLU A 109 27.43 -6.65 -8.33
C GLU A 109 26.75 -8.00 -8.19
N LEU A 110 26.44 -8.40 -6.95
CA LEU A 110 25.75 -9.65 -6.68
C LEU A 110 24.35 -9.63 -7.27
N LEU A 111 23.64 -8.52 -7.16
CA LEU A 111 22.29 -8.40 -7.69
C LEU A 111 22.30 -8.41 -9.23
N ARG A 112 23.21 -7.69 -9.88
CA ARG A 112 23.38 -7.80 -11.35
C ARG A 112 23.71 -9.23 -11.79
N THR A 113 24.57 -9.92 -11.06
CA THR A 113 24.96 -11.30 -11.38
C THR A 113 23.79 -12.27 -11.20
N TYR A 114 23.01 -12.10 -10.14
CA TYR A 114 21.90 -12.98 -9.80
C TYR A 114 20.63 -12.73 -10.63
N CYS A 115 20.27 -11.46 -10.80
CA CYS A 115 19.03 -11.05 -11.46
C CYS A 115 19.14 -11.16 -12.98
N GLY A 116 20.28 -10.73 -13.55
CA GLY A 116 20.43 -10.55 -14.98
C GLY A 116 19.23 -9.80 -15.60
N ASP A 117 18.76 -10.29 -16.74
CA ASP A 117 17.54 -9.77 -17.39
C ASP A 117 16.28 -10.56 -17.03
N GLU A 118 16.37 -11.56 -16.16
CA GLU A 118 15.30 -12.53 -15.93
C GLU A 118 14.49 -12.24 -14.67
N ARG A 119 15.05 -11.54 -13.69
CA ARG A 119 14.45 -11.42 -12.35
C ARG A 119 14.47 -9.99 -11.84
N LEU A 120 13.43 -9.64 -11.11
CA LEU A 120 13.36 -8.46 -10.26
C LEU A 120 13.48 -8.95 -8.82
N VAL A 121 14.50 -8.48 -8.11
CA VAL A 121 14.68 -8.69 -6.67
C VAL A 121 14.58 -7.34 -5.96
N TRP A 122 13.81 -7.29 -4.88
CA TRP A 122 13.70 -6.09 -4.04
C TRP A 122 13.48 -6.48 -2.58
N SER A 123 13.52 -5.48 -1.70
CA SER A 123 13.31 -5.72 -0.28
C SER A 123 12.58 -4.60 0.44
N ILE A 124 12.01 -4.95 1.59
CA ILE A 124 11.37 -4.01 2.51
C ILE A 124 11.99 -4.22 3.88
N ALA A 125 12.46 -3.14 4.51
CA ALA A 125 13.02 -3.21 5.86
C ALA A 125 11.95 -3.64 6.89
N VAL A 126 12.29 -4.61 7.73
CA VAL A 126 11.43 -5.05 8.85
C VAL A 126 11.89 -4.42 10.15
N SER A 127 13.21 -4.44 10.36
CA SER A 127 13.95 -3.86 11.48
C SER A 127 15.34 -3.43 11.01
N GLU A 128 16.18 -2.92 11.91
CA GLU A 128 17.58 -2.59 11.59
C GLU A 128 18.43 -3.79 11.16
N ALA A 129 18.01 -5.01 11.53
CA ALA A 129 18.77 -6.24 11.30
C ALA A 129 18.11 -7.20 10.29
N GLN A 130 16.93 -6.85 9.76
CA GLN A 130 16.17 -7.76 8.91
C GLN A 130 15.39 -7.04 7.80
N VAL A 131 15.33 -7.71 6.64
CA VAL A 131 14.57 -7.30 5.47
C VAL A 131 13.67 -8.44 4.98
N MET A 132 12.48 -8.11 4.48
CA MET A 132 11.68 -9.00 3.65
C MET A 132 12.25 -8.97 2.23
N VAL A 133 12.52 -10.13 1.65
CA VAL A 133 13.04 -10.23 0.27
C VAL A 133 11.95 -10.77 -0.65
N PHE A 134 11.88 -10.20 -1.84
CA PHE A 134 10.94 -10.56 -2.87
C PHE A 134 11.66 -10.79 -4.20
N GLU A 135 11.18 -11.76 -4.97
CA GLU A 135 11.72 -12.12 -6.28
C GLU A 135 10.57 -12.47 -7.23
N LEU A 136 10.53 -11.80 -8.39
CA LEU A 136 9.57 -12.08 -9.48
C LEU A 136 10.28 -12.18 -10.84
N PRO A 137 9.73 -12.94 -11.80
CA PRO A 137 10.21 -12.91 -13.19
C PRO A 137 10.03 -11.53 -13.80
N ARG A 138 11.05 -11.03 -14.49
CA ARG A 138 11.08 -9.67 -15.05
C ARG A 138 10.10 -9.50 -16.22
N GLU A 139 9.79 -10.57 -16.96
CA GLU A 139 8.77 -10.52 -18.03
C GLU A 139 7.32 -10.36 -17.51
N SER A 140 7.11 -10.47 -16.19
CA SER A 140 5.80 -10.28 -15.60
C SER A 140 5.35 -8.82 -15.73
N SER A 141 4.18 -8.59 -16.34
CA SER A 141 3.56 -7.25 -16.38
C SER A 141 3.33 -6.67 -14.98
N ARG A 142 3.20 -7.53 -13.97
CA ARG A 142 3.11 -7.13 -12.55
C ARG A 142 4.48 -6.76 -11.98
N ALA A 143 5.57 -7.42 -12.40
CA ALA A 143 6.92 -7.02 -12.02
C ALA A 143 7.25 -5.63 -12.55
N ALA A 144 6.92 -5.33 -13.81
CA ALA A 144 7.08 -3.99 -14.38
C ALA A 144 6.29 -2.92 -13.59
N ALA A 145 5.04 -3.22 -13.22
CA ALA A 145 4.21 -2.31 -12.42
C ALA A 145 4.71 -2.10 -10.97
N ILE A 146 5.38 -3.11 -10.39
CA ILE A 146 6.04 -3.03 -9.09
C ILE A 146 7.32 -2.21 -9.19
N ALA A 147 8.17 -2.50 -10.19
CA ALA A 147 9.43 -1.78 -10.41
C ALA A 147 9.20 -0.27 -10.61
N ALA A 148 8.21 0.11 -11.44
CA ALA A 148 7.86 1.52 -11.66
C ALA A 148 7.42 2.28 -10.40
N ARG A 149 7.00 1.57 -9.34
CA ARG A 149 6.62 2.15 -8.04
C ARG A 149 7.79 2.23 -7.07
N LEU A 150 8.61 1.20 -7.03
CA LEU A 150 9.77 1.12 -6.14
C LEU A 150 10.91 2.01 -6.62
N PHE A 151 11.07 2.15 -7.94
CA PHE A 151 12.17 2.84 -8.58
C PHE A 151 11.64 3.83 -9.63
N PRO A 152 10.93 4.90 -9.21
CA PRO A 152 10.28 5.83 -10.13
C PRO A 152 11.27 6.62 -10.99
N ASP A 153 12.46 6.92 -10.43
CA ASP A 153 13.49 7.72 -11.10
C ASP A 153 14.37 6.90 -12.05
N ASP A 154 14.34 5.57 -11.91
CA ASP A 154 15.13 4.66 -12.73
C ASP A 154 14.52 3.25 -12.72
N PRO A 155 13.53 2.99 -13.61
CA PRO A 155 12.89 1.68 -13.70
C PRO A 155 13.83 0.58 -14.20
N ASP A 156 15.02 0.96 -14.69
CA ASP A 156 16.09 0.06 -15.12
C ASP A 156 17.14 -0.16 -14.01
N LEU A 157 17.17 0.65 -12.93
CA LEU A 157 17.82 0.35 -11.64
C LEU A 157 17.04 -0.73 -10.89
N LEU A 158 16.96 -1.88 -11.54
CA LEU A 158 16.95 -3.16 -10.89
C LEU A 158 18.42 -3.48 -10.55
N VAL A 159 18.90 -2.89 -9.46
CA VAL A 159 20.27 -3.09 -8.90
C VAL A 159 20.19 -3.48 -7.44
#